data_AF-A0A4P8S989-F1
#
_entry.id   AF-A0A4P8S989-F1
#
_cell.length_a   1.000
_cell.length_b   1.000
_cell.length_c   1.000
_cell.angle_alpha   90.00
_cell.angle_beta   90.00
_cell.angle_gamma   90.00
#
_symmetry.space_group_name_H-M   'P 1'
#
loop_
_entity.id
_entity.type
_entity.pdbx_description
1 polymer ?
#
loop_
_entity_poly.entity_id
_entity_poly.type
_entity_poly.pdbx_seq_one_letter_code
_entity_poly.pdbx_strand_id
1 'polypeptide(L)'
;MPFNVVLAKNAKVNGKRYKSGQTAENVSDELFEELEERGLVTSHEAVENNDDKLPDYKKITADQIKEQLAKLEIDFEGVADKKDLYALLEEALKKEGE
;
A
#
# COMPACT_ATOMS: atom_id res chain seq x y z
N MET A 1 1.30 -8.11 4.17
CA MET A 1 1.24 -6.63 4.03
C MET A 1 2.12 -5.99 5.11
N PRO A 2 2.68 -4.78 4.97
CA PRO A 2 3.37 -4.15 6.09
C PRO A 2 2.38 -3.63 7.14
N PHE A 3 2.79 -3.65 8.40
CA PHE A 3 1.99 -3.21 9.55
C PHE A 3 2.71 -2.11 10.32
N ASN A 4 1.93 -1.16 10.84
CA ASN A 4 2.38 -0.24 11.88
C ASN A 4 1.97 -0.84 13.23
N VAL A 5 2.94 -1.13 14.08
CA VAL A 5 2.73 -1.92 15.29
C VAL A 5 3.11 -1.11 16.52
N VAL A 6 2.16 -0.88 17.42
CA VAL A 6 2.42 -0.24 18.72
C VAL A 6 2.88 -1.30 19.70
N LEU A 7 4.08 -1.13 20.25
CA LEU A 7 4.68 -2.13 21.12
C LEU A 7 4.20 -2.01 22.57
N ALA A 8 3.78 -3.13 23.16
CA ALA A 8 3.42 -3.23 24.57
C ALA A 8 4.65 -3.15 25.50
N LYS A 9 5.81 -3.60 25.03
CA LYS A 9 7.06 -3.67 25.79
C LYS A 9 8.23 -3.22 24.92
N ASN A 10 9.39 -3.03 25.55
CA ASN A 10 10.62 -2.70 24.83
C ASN A 10 11.02 -3.88 23.94
N ALA A 11 11.11 -3.66 22.62
CA ALA A 11 11.46 -4.70 21.67
C ALA A 11 12.38 -4.17 20.57
N LYS A 12 13.06 -5.07 19.86
CA LYS A 12 13.88 -4.75 18.71
C LYS A 12 13.14 -5.18 17.45
N VAL A 13 12.79 -4.21 16.60
CA VAL A 13 12.04 -4.42 15.35
C VAL A 13 12.89 -3.89 14.20
N ASN A 14 13.13 -4.72 13.18
CA ASN A 14 13.94 -4.35 12.00
C ASN A 14 15.29 -3.70 12.35
N GLY A 15 16.00 -4.26 13.33
CA GLY A 15 17.30 -3.72 13.75
C GLY A 15 17.23 -2.51 14.69
N LYS A 16 16.09 -1.82 14.79
CA LYS A 16 15.87 -0.65 15.65
C LYS A 16 15.26 -1.06 16.98
N ARG A 17 15.67 -0.39 18.07
CA ARG A 17 15.08 -0.59 19.40
C ARG A 17 13.95 0.40 19.59
N TYR A 18 12.79 -0.12 19.96
CA TYR A 18 11.61 0.65 20.29
C TYR A 18 11.23 0.38 21.75
N LYS A 19 10.72 1.41 22.42
CA LYS A 19 10.23 1.35 23.79
C LYS A 19 8.74 1.00 23.81
N SER A 20 8.26 0.54 24.97
CA SER A 20 6.83 0.39 25.25
C SER A 20 6.08 1.68 24.90
N GLY A 21 4.96 1.55 24.20
CA GLY A 21 4.14 2.64 23.69
C GLY A 21 4.64 3.29 22.39
N GLN A 22 5.78 2.87 21.84
CA GLN A 22 6.24 3.36 20.53
C GLN A 22 5.69 2.52 19.38
N THR A 23 5.42 3.19 18.27
CA THR A 23 5.02 2.58 17.00
C THR A 23 6.23 2.20 16.18
N ALA A 24 6.33 0.93 15.81
CA ALA A 24 7.22 0.44 14.79
C ALA A 24 6.53 0.50 13.43
N GLU A 25 7.08 1.29 12.52
CA GLU A 25 6.53 1.47 11.17
C GLU A 25 7.10 0.44 10.18
N ASN A 26 6.30 0.06 9.18
CA ASN A 26 6.69 -0.89 8.11
C ASN A 26 7.21 -2.24 8.65
N VAL A 27 6.48 -2.83 9.60
CA VAL A 27 6.75 -4.17 10.12
C VAL A 27 6.26 -5.20 9.11
N SER A 28 7.10 -6.17 8.73
CA SER A 28 6.68 -7.26 7.84
C SER A 28 5.70 -8.21 8.52
N ASP A 29 4.94 -8.98 7.73
CA ASP A 29 3.99 -10.00 8.21
C ASP A 29 4.64 -10.95 9.21
N GLU A 30 5.75 -11.60 8.82
CA GLU A 30 6.49 -12.55 9.67
C GLU A 30 6.92 -11.95 11.01
N LEU A 31 7.32 -10.67 11.00
CA LEU A 31 7.80 -10.01 12.20
C LEU A 31 6.64 -9.51 13.07
N PHE A 32 5.50 -9.17 12.46
CA PHE A 32 4.27 -8.85 13.16
C PHE A 32 3.75 -10.09 13.89
N GLU A 33 3.66 -11.24 13.23
CA GLU A 33 3.27 -12.52 13.84
C GLU A 33 4.19 -12.87 15.03
N GLU A 34 5.52 -12.74 14.89
CA GLU A 34 6.46 -12.99 16.00
C GLU A 34 6.22 -12.04 17.19
N LEU A 35 5.91 -10.77 16.93
CA LEU A 35 5.61 -9.79 17.98
C LEU A 35 4.28 -10.11 18.67
N GLU A 36 3.28 -10.55 17.92
CA GLU A 36 1.96 -10.91 18.42
C GLU A 36 2.00 -12.17 19.28
N GLU A 37 2.66 -13.23 18.81
CA GLU A 37 2.87 -14.48 19.57
C GLU A 37 3.60 -14.23 20.90
N ARG A 38 4.51 -13.26 20.92
CA ARG A 38 5.24 -12.87 22.13
C ARG A 38 4.47 -11.92 23.05
N GLY A 39 3.25 -11.51 22.67
CA GLY A 39 2.47 -10.52 23.42
C GLY A 39 3.17 -9.16 23.52
N LEU A 40 3.89 -8.79 22.46
CA LEU A 40 4.62 -7.52 22.35
C LEU A 40 3.83 -6.48 21.57
N VAL A 41 2.68 -6.83 21.00
CA VAL A 41 1.77 -5.92 20.29
C VAL A 41 0.70 -5.41 21.25
N THR A 42 0.50 -4.10 21.29
CA THR A 42 -0.65 -3.47 21.98
C THR A 42 -1.78 -3.23 20.99
N SER A 43 -1.43 -2.68 19.84
CA SER A 43 -2.32 -2.39 18.73
C SER A 43 -1.52 -2.43 17.44
N HIS A 44 -2.18 -2.76 16.34
CA HIS A 44 -1.58 -2.79 15.02
C HIS A 44 -2.52 -2.16 14.01
N GLU A 45 -1.94 -1.52 13.00
CA GLU A 45 -2.65 -0.93 11.88
C GLU A 45 -2.02 -1.50 10.61
N ALA A 46 -2.83 -2.14 9.76
CA ALA A 46 -2.37 -2.58 8.47
C ALA A 46 -2.04 -1.33 7.64
N VAL A 47 -0.79 -1.22 7.21
CA VAL A 47 -0.43 -0.25 6.18
C VAL A 47 -0.76 -0.94 4.88
N GLU A 48 -1.97 -0.71 4.41
CA GLU A 48 -2.22 -0.80 2.98
C GLU A 48 -1.24 0.18 2.35
N ASN A 49 -0.20 -0.36 1.70
CA ASN A 49 0.51 0.40 0.69
C ASN A 49 -0.61 0.88 -0.22
N ASN A 50 -0.93 2.18 -0.13
CA ASN A 50 -1.92 2.82 -0.96
C ASN A 50 -1.34 2.87 -2.38
N ASP A 51 -1.21 1.71 -3.01
CA ASP A 51 -1.21 1.57 -4.45
C ASP A 51 -2.62 1.94 -5.00
N ASP A 52 -3.61 2.16 -4.13
CA ASP A 52 -4.93 2.75 -4.45
C ASP A 52 -4.88 4.22 -4.86
N LYS A 53 -3.76 4.92 -4.63
CA LYS A 53 -3.58 6.25 -5.22
C LYS A 53 -2.87 6.11 -6.54
N LEU A 54 -3.59 6.49 -7.59
CA LEU A 54 -3.05 6.57 -8.93
C LEU A 54 -1.72 7.33 -8.88
N PRO A 55 -0.58 6.68 -9.21
CA PRO A 55 0.70 7.37 -9.23
C PRO A 55 0.61 8.56 -10.19
N ASP A 56 1.27 9.68 -9.88
CA ASP A 56 1.26 10.88 -10.73
C ASP A 56 1.44 10.50 -12.22
N TYR A 57 0.67 11.08 -13.12
CA TYR A 57 0.80 10.87 -14.58
C TYR A 57 2.25 11.08 -15.10
N LYS A 58 3.06 11.86 -14.37
CA LYS A 58 4.48 12.11 -14.63
C LYS A 58 5.41 10.99 -14.16
N LYS A 59 5.00 10.21 -13.16
CA LYS A 59 5.78 9.13 -12.53
C LYS A 59 5.38 7.73 -13.00
N ILE A 60 4.17 7.56 -13.55
CA ILE A 60 3.70 6.30 -14.13
C ILE A 60 4.02 6.21 -15.63
N THR A 61 4.36 5.04 -16.16
CA THR A 61 4.56 4.82 -17.61
C THR A 61 3.25 4.45 -18.32
N ALA A 62 3.21 4.58 -19.65
CA ALA A 62 2.02 4.18 -20.41
C ALA A 62 1.69 2.68 -20.23
N ASP A 63 2.71 1.83 -20.12
CA ASP A 63 2.53 0.39 -19.89
C ASP A 63 1.96 0.10 -18.50
N GLN A 64 2.41 0.80 -17.47
CA GLN A 64 1.84 0.69 -16.12
C GLN A 64 0.37 1.15 -16.08
N ILE A 65 0.03 2.22 -16.81
CA ILE A 65 -1.37 2.67 -16.92
C ILE A 65 -2.22 1.59 -17.60
N LYS A 66 -1.74 0.98 -18.69
CA LYS A 66 -2.44 -0.12 -19.36
C LYS A 66 -2.59 -1.35 -18.48
N GLU A 67 -1.57 -1.69 -17.69
CA GLU A 67 -1.64 -2.80 -16.74
C GLU A 67 -2.69 -2.55 -15.66
N GLN A 68 -2.79 -1.32 -15.15
CA GLN A 68 -3.82 -0.93 -14.18
C GLN A 68 -5.22 -0.92 -14.82
N LEU A 69 -5.36 -0.39 -16.04
CA LEU A 69 -6.62 -0.43 -16.80
C LEU A 69 -7.08 -1.88 -17.06
N ALA A 70 -6.15 -2.78 -17.39
CA ALA A 70 -6.43 -4.19 -17.61
C ALA A 70 -6.83 -4.92 -16.32
N LYS A 71 -6.23 -4.58 -15.18
CA LYS A 71 -6.63 -5.13 -13.86
C LYS A 71 -8.06 -4.75 -13.49
N LEU A 72 -8.49 -3.56 -13.91
CA LEU A 72 -9.84 -3.04 -13.70
C LEU A 72 -10.82 -3.43 -14.81
N GLU A 73 -10.40 -4.29 -15.76
CA GLU A 73 -11.20 -4.73 -16.92
C GLU A 73 -11.75 -3.56 -17.76
N ILE A 74 -11.01 -2.45 -17.84
CA ILE A 74 -11.40 -1.27 -18.61
C ILE A 74 -10.87 -1.39 -20.03
N ASP A 75 -11.76 -1.25 -21.01
CA ASP A 75 -11.37 -1.17 -22.42
C ASP A 75 -10.62 0.13 -22.73
N PHE A 76 -9.40 -0.01 -23.21
CA PHE A 76 -8.54 1.10 -23.68
C PHE A 76 -8.18 0.97 -25.16
N GLU A 77 -8.92 0.15 -25.91
CA GLU A 77 -8.69 -0.11 -27.32
C GLU A 77 -8.84 1.18 -28.14
N GLY A 78 -7.79 1.53 -28.90
CA GLY A 78 -7.73 2.77 -29.69
C GLY A 78 -7.13 3.99 -29.00
N VAL A 79 -6.78 3.90 -27.70
CA VAL A 79 -6.13 5.01 -26.98
C VAL A 79 -4.61 4.86 -27.05
N ALA A 80 -3.97 5.67 -27.89
CA ALA A 80 -2.51 5.72 -28.01
C ALA A 80 -1.87 6.75 -27.05
N ASP A 81 -2.62 7.79 -26.69
CA ASP A 81 -2.12 8.89 -25.86
C ASP A 81 -2.07 8.53 -24.38
N LYS A 82 -0.89 8.70 -23.79
CA LYS A 82 -0.64 8.44 -22.36
C LYS A 82 -1.60 9.21 -21.45
N LYS A 83 -1.92 10.45 -21.83
CA LYS A 83 -2.78 11.33 -21.03
C LYS A 83 -4.21 10.81 -21.00
N ASP A 84 -4.72 10.30 -22.12
CA ASP A 84 -6.07 9.78 -22.23
C ASP A 84 -6.20 8.43 -21.51
N LEU A 85 -5.18 7.57 -21.60
CA LEU A 85 -5.09 6.34 -20.80
C LEU A 85 -5.14 6.65 -19.29
N TYR A 86 -4.41 7.69 -18.85
CA TYR A 86 -4.41 8.08 -17.44
C TYR A 86 -5.78 8.62 -16.99
N ALA A 87 -6.47 9.38 -17.85
CA ALA A 87 -7.79 9.92 -17.54
C ALA A 87 -8.86 8.81 -17.41
N LEU A 88 -8.83 7.81 -18.29
CA LEU A 88 -9.69 6.62 -18.19
C LEU A 88 -9.50 5.90 -16.86
N LEU A 89 -8.24 5.77 -16.46
CA LEU A 89 -7.86 5.08 -15.24
C LEU A 89 -8.28 5.87 -13.99
N GLU A 90 -8.13 7.19 -14.00
CA GLU A 90 -8.62 8.07 -12.93
C GLU A 90 -10.15 8.03 -12.82
N GLU A 91 -10.87 8.02 -13.94
CA GLU A 91 -12.32 7.95 -13.95
C GLU A 91 -12.84 6.61 -13.41
N ALA A 92 -12.18 5.52 -13.76
CA ALA A 92 -12.58 4.20 -13.28
C ALA A 92 -12.30 3.99 -11.80
N LEU A 93 -11.15 4.45 -11.29
CA LEU A 93 -10.88 4.44 -9.84
C LEU A 93 -11.88 5.30 -9.06
N LYS A 94 -12.34 6.42 -9.65
CA LYS A 94 -13.42 7.21 -9.04
C LYS A 94 -14.74 6.45 -8.97
N LYS A 95 -15.06 5.62 -9.97
CA LYS A 95 -16.29 4.82 -10.01
C LYS A 95 -16.27 3.60 -9.09
N GLU A 96 -15.11 2.98 -8.86
CA GLU A 96 -15.00 1.88 -7.89
C GLU A 96 -15.12 2.33 -6.43
N GLY A 97 -14.83 3.62 -6.16
CA GLY A 97 -14.90 4.18 -4.81
C GLY A 97 -16.27 4.76 -4.40
N GLU A 98 -17.28 4.74 -5.27
CA GLU A 98 -18.66 5.23 -5.03
C GLU A 98 -19.64 4.09 -4.75
#